data_AF-A0A0J7KAV6-F1
#
_entry.id   AF-A0A0J7KAV6-F1
#
_cell.length_a   1.000
_cell.length_b   1.000
_cell.length_c   1.000
_cell.angle_alpha   90.00
_cell.angle_beta   90.00
_cell.angle_gamma   90.00
#
_symmetry.space_group_name_H-M   'P 1'
#
loop_
_entity.id
_entity.type
_entity.pdbx_description
1 polymer ?
#
loop_
_entity_poly.entity_id
_entity_poly.type
_entity_poly.pdbx_seq_one_letter_code
_entity_poly.pdbx_strand_id
1 'polypeptide(L)'
;MVPARSNMFLVCVTVGLVFLASKYRNNVLRSVKHLYKNIKNRDNNRNDNSCKNKSDEDLDNKDSKDLNNQDDKDLNNNENNDDNKEIKLILDKIILADSPEKCDYAVQRIRCNLSDGVLGFDCEWVKEGPVSLLQLATFNGVVALFRIGKIGYIPSKLKELLASKHILKVGVASFEDGQRIVKDYGCRVNGTLDLRTLAENFYLPSRKSLAAMSLEYLNIEMDKIIEVRCGDWDASTLSDEQVAYAACDALASVIIYRKIMQKEKEKYSFWQRVGIYLYNILSNDVNVRIHGVPAKTVDT
;
A
#
# COMPACT_ATOMS: atom_id res chain seq x y z
N MET A 1 28.38 40.54 7.27
CA MET A 1 27.26 40.51 6.31
C MET A 1 27.33 39.22 5.51
N VAL A 2 26.53 38.22 5.88
CA VAL A 2 26.37 36.95 5.15
C VAL A 2 25.23 37.15 4.13
N PRO A 3 25.33 36.67 2.87
CA PRO A 3 24.44 37.13 1.82
C PRO A 3 23.05 36.50 1.95
N ALA A 4 22.01 37.33 1.82
CA ALA A 4 20.59 36.99 1.88
C ALA A 4 20.11 36.00 0.78
N ARG A 5 21.00 35.50 -0.07
CA ARG A 5 20.68 34.61 -1.20
C ARG A 5 20.32 33.18 -0.76
N SER A 6 20.85 32.68 0.35
CA SER A 6 20.55 31.30 0.83
C SER A 6 19.16 31.15 1.44
N ASN A 7 18.60 32.22 2.04
CA ASN A 7 17.26 32.18 2.64
C ASN A 7 16.16 32.29 1.59
N MET A 8 16.40 32.99 0.48
CA MET A 8 15.41 33.16 -0.59
C MET A 8 15.15 31.85 -1.35
N PHE A 9 16.19 31.04 -1.58
CA PHE A 9 16.05 29.71 -2.17
C PHE A 9 15.27 28.76 -1.27
N LEU A 10 15.56 28.76 0.04
CA LEU A 10 14.85 27.91 1.00
C LEU A 10 13.37 28.30 1.13
N VAL A 11 13.07 29.60 1.14
CA VAL A 11 11.68 30.11 1.17
C VAL A 11 10.92 29.81 -0.12
N CYS A 12 11.54 29.94 -1.30
CA CYS A 12 10.89 29.56 -2.56
C CYS A 12 10.63 28.05 -2.67
N VAL A 13 11.54 27.21 -2.17
CA VAL A 13 11.35 25.76 -2.13
C VAL A 13 10.25 25.37 -1.13
N THR A 14 10.22 25.97 0.06
CA THR A 14 9.17 25.66 1.05
C THR A 14 7.80 26.21 0.65
N VAL A 15 7.71 27.45 0.14
CA VAL A 15 6.45 28.02 -0.36
C VAL A 15 5.98 27.28 -1.61
N GLY A 16 6.88 26.90 -2.52
CA GLY A 16 6.56 26.06 -3.69
C GLY A 16 6.06 24.67 -3.30
N LEU A 17 6.67 24.03 -2.30
CA LEU A 17 6.19 22.75 -1.74
C LEU A 17 4.83 22.89 -1.04
N VAL A 18 4.58 24.00 -0.36
CA VAL A 18 3.29 24.29 0.33
C VAL A 18 2.18 24.56 -0.68
N PHE A 19 2.43 25.32 -1.75
CA PHE A 19 1.45 25.54 -2.82
C PHE A 19 1.19 24.28 -3.65
N LEU A 20 2.21 23.46 -3.90
CA LEU A 20 2.02 22.15 -4.55
C LEU A 20 1.20 21.21 -3.66
N ALA A 21 1.44 21.20 -2.35
CA ALA A 21 0.64 20.46 -1.37
C ALA A 21 -0.80 21.01 -1.24
N SER A 22 -1.04 22.27 -1.60
CA SER A 22 -2.37 22.89 -1.56
C SER A 22 -3.19 22.65 -2.83
N LYS A 23 -2.56 22.52 -4.00
CA LYS A 23 -3.26 22.40 -5.29
C LYS A 23 -3.99 21.06 -5.43
N TYR A 24 -3.35 19.96 -5.04
CA TYR A 24 -3.88 18.60 -5.19
C TYR A 24 -4.68 18.11 -3.96
N ARG A 25 -4.92 18.99 -2.98
CA ARG A 25 -5.27 18.55 -1.62
C ARG A 25 -6.69 18.02 -1.51
N ASN A 26 -7.68 18.59 -2.19
CA ASN A 26 -9.07 18.32 -1.80
C ASN A 26 -9.65 17.05 -2.45
N ASN A 27 -9.49 16.87 -3.77
CA ASN A 27 -10.04 15.68 -4.46
C ASN A 27 -9.20 14.43 -4.18
N VAL A 28 -7.87 14.57 -4.20
CA VAL A 28 -6.95 13.46 -3.92
C VAL A 28 -7.07 12.98 -2.47
N LEU A 29 -7.07 13.90 -1.48
CA LEU A 29 -7.34 13.45 -0.12
C LEU A 29 -8.75 12.92 0.03
N ARG A 30 -9.75 13.36 -0.73
CA ARG A 30 -11.10 12.80 -0.63
C ARG A 30 -11.14 11.35 -1.11
N SER A 31 -10.62 11.04 -2.30
CA SER A 31 -10.60 9.68 -2.84
C SER A 31 -9.77 8.73 -1.97
N VAL A 32 -8.59 9.18 -1.55
CA VAL A 32 -7.70 8.34 -0.74
C VAL A 32 -8.17 8.26 0.73
N LYS A 33 -8.72 9.33 1.32
CA LYS A 33 -9.40 9.24 2.62
C LYS A 33 -10.66 8.39 2.54
N HIS A 34 -11.37 8.35 1.40
CA HIS A 34 -12.53 7.49 1.22
C HIS A 34 -12.13 6.03 1.21
N LEU A 35 -11.11 5.66 0.41
CA LEU A 35 -10.46 4.35 0.44
C LEU A 35 -10.08 4.00 1.89
N TYR A 36 -9.35 4.88 2.59
CA TYR A 36 -8.91 4.64 3.96
C TYR A 36 -10.04 4.56 5.01
N LYS A 37 -11.01 5.47 4.98
CA LYS A 37 -12.14 5.49 5.92
C LYS A 37 -12.99 4.22 5.77
N ASN A 38 -13.11 3.70 4.55
CA ASN A 38 -13.78 2.43 4.30
C ASN A 38 -12.97 1.23 4.80
N ILE A 39 -11.64 1.27 4.77
CA ILE A 39 -10.78 0.26 5.42
C ILE A 39 -10.98 0.31 6.95
N LYS A 40 -10.85 1.50 7.57
CA LYS A 40 -10.86 1.69 9.03
C LYS A 40 -12.21 1.38 9.68
N ASN A 41 -13.33 1.87 9.12
CA ASN A 41 -14.65 1.64 9.70
C ASN A 41 -15.05 0.15 9.73
N ARG A 42 -14.42 -0.68 8.89
CA ARG A 42 -14.78 -2.10 8.76
C ARG A 42 -13.91 -3.04 9.58
N ASP A 43 -12.65 -2.71 9.84
CA ASP A 43 -11.84 -3.44 10.83
C ASP A 43 -12.50 -3.31 12.23
N ASN A 44 -13.09 -2.16 12.56
CA ASN A 44 -13.87 -1.97 13.79
C ASN A 44 -15.15 -2.83 13.84
N ASN A 45 -15.96 -2.86 12.77
CA ASN A 45 -17.19 -3.68 12.73
C ASN A 45 -16.94 -5.19 12.74
N ARG A 46 -15.77 -5.66 12.26
CA ARG A 46 -15.40 -7.09 12.34
C ARG A 46 -15.07 -7.52 13.77
N ASN A 47 -14.46 -6.63 14.57
CA ASN A 47 -14.19 -6.91 15.99
C ASN A 47 -15.48 -6.95 16.83
N ASP A 48 -16.48 -6.14 16.51
CA ASP A 48 -17.78 -6.16 17.20
C ASP A 48 -18.65 -7.38 16.85
N ASN A 49 -18.54 -7.91 15.62
CA ASN A 49 -19.29 -9.09 15.19
C ASN A 49 -18.64 -10.43 15.61
N SER A 50 -17.36 -10.42 16.01
CA SER A 50 -16.71 -11.60 16.59
C SER A 50 -17.20 -11.90 18.02
N CYS A 51 -17.76 -10.91 18.73
CA CYS A 51 -18.30 -11.08 20.09
C CYS A 51 -19.79 -11.44 20.13
N LYS A 52 -20.49 -11.52 18.99
CA LYS A 52 -21.95 -11.78 18.96
C LYS A 52 -22.38 -13.17 18.46
N ASN A 53 -21.45 -14.02 18.02
CA ASN A 53 -21.78 -15.37 17.51
C ASN A 53 -21.22 -16.50 18.41
N LYS A 54 -21.40 -16.37 19.73
CA LYS A 54 -21.23 -17.48 20.70
C LYS A 54 -22.23 -17.36 21.84
N SER A 55 -23.48 -17.64 21.54
CA SER A 55 -24.46 -18.13 22.51
C SER A 55 -25.71 -18.42 21.70
N ASP A 56 -25.96 -19.70 21.39
CA ASP A 56 -27.29 -20.25 21.17
C ASP A 56 -27.12 -21.75 20.91
N GLU A 57 -26.89 -22.51 21.99
CA GLU A 57 -27.27 -23.92 22.09
C GLU A 57 -27.70 -24.18 23.55
N ASP A 58 -28.98 -24.56 23.70
CA ASP A 58 -29.53 -25.53 24.66
C ASP A 58 -29.62 -25.20 26.17
N LEU A 59 -30.83 -24.87 26.67
CA LEU A 59 -31.73 -25.78 27.43
C LEU A 59 -32.77 -25.09 28.35
N ASP A 60 -33.88 -25.81 28.50
CA ASP A 60 -35.13 -25.52 29.21
C ASP A 60 -35.05 -25.26 30.74
N ASN A 61 -36.10 -24.54 31.18
CA ASN A 61 -36.92 -24.70 32.40
C ASN A 61 -36.60 -23.96 33.73
N LYS A 62 -37.65 -23.19 34.12
CA LYS A 62 -38.29 -23.03 35.44
C LYS A 62 -37.98 -21.83 36.36
N ASP A 63 -39.11 -21.17 36.70
CA ASP A 63 -39.56 -20.60 37.97
C ASP A 63 -39.00 -19.26 38.50
N SER A 64 -39.85 -18.23 38.34
CA SER A 64 -40.44 -17.36 39.37
C SER A 64 -39.58 -16.58 40.39
N LYS A 65 -39.85 -15.26 40.42
CA LYS A 65 -39.88 -14.25 41.53
C LYS A 65 -38.79 -13.17 41.55
N ASP A 66 -39.26 -11.96 41.25
CA ASP A 66 -39.24 -10.72 42.05
C ASP A 66 -37.98 -10.20 42.78
N LEU A 67 -37.81 -8.87 42.65
CA LEU A 67 -37.23 -7.85 43.55
C LEU A 67 -35.82 -7.29 43.23
N ASN A 68 -35.84 -6.04 42.73
CA ASN A 68 -35.20 -4.81 43.25
C ASN A 68 -33.81 -4.82 43.93
N ASN A 69 -33.04 -3.80 43.53
CA ASN A 69 -32.08 -2.95 44.26
C ASN A 69 -30.58 -3.09 43.94
N GLN A 70 -30.07 -2.01 43.32
CA GLN A 70 -29.01 -1.11 43.79
C GLN A 70 -27.81 -1.64 44.61
N ASP A 71 -26.65 -1.16 44.12
CA ASP A 71 -25.46 -0.67 44.83
C ASP A 71 -24.23 -1.58 45.04
N ASP A 72 -23.10 -0.96 44.63
CA ASP A 72 -21.72 -1.04 45.10
C ASP A 72 -20.75 -2.20 44.71
N LYS A 73 -19.69 -1.76 44.00
CA LYS A 73 -18.24 -2.01 44.22
C LYS A 73 -17.77 -3.43 44.56
N ASP A 74 -16.92 -4.00 43.70
CA ASP A 74 -15.46 -3.86 43.84
C ASP A 74 -14.67 -4.67 42.79
N LEU A 75 -13.56 -4.05 42.39
CA LEU A 75 -12.32 -4.52 41.78
C LEU A 75 -12.13 -6.03 41.53
N ASN A 76 -11.79 -6.38 40.29
CA ASN A 76 -10.64 -7.27 40.07
C ASN A 76 -9.97 -7.05 38.70
N ASN A 77 -8.66 -6.87 38.78
CA ASN A 77 -7.72 -6.75 37.68
C ASN A 77 -7.81 -7.96 36.75
N ASN A 78 -7.69 -7.71 35.44
CA ASN A 78 -6.73 -8.44 34.62
C ASN A 78 -6.38 -7.59 33.41
N GLU A 79 -5.14 -7.11 33.43
CA GLU A 79 -4.42 -6.59 32.28
C GLU A 79 -4.47 -7.63 31.15
N ASN A 80 -5.08 -7.24 30.04
CA ASN A 80 -4.77 -7.81 28.73
C ASN A 80 -4.61 -6.64 27.76
N ASN A 81 -3.56 -5.86 28.02
CA ASN A 81 -2.95 -5.00 27.01
C ASN A 81 -2.07 -5.90 26.15
N ASP A 82 -2.57 -6.31 24.98
CA ASP A 82 -1.81 -6.20 23.72
C ASP A 82 -2.66 -6.72 22.54
N ASP A 83 -2.36 -6.17 21.36
CA ASP A 83 -2.75 -6.65 20.01
C ASP A 83 -4.06 -6.19 19.37
N ASN A 84 -4.44 -4.92 19.57
CA ASN A 84 -5.21 -4.18 18.55
C ASN A 84 -4.53 -2.84 18.24
N LYS A 85 -3.31 -2.91 17.68
CA LYS A 85 -2.62 -1.71 17.20
C LYS A 85 -3.32 -1.19 15.93
N GLU A 86 -4.31 -0.33 16.16
CA GLU A 86 -5.00 0.49 15.16
C GLU A 86 -4.00 0.96 14.09
N ILE A 87 -4.15 0.48 12.85
CA ILE A 87 -3.32 0.90 11.73
C ILE A 87 -3.71 2.35 11.38
N LYS A 88 -3.09 3.30 12.07
CA LYS A 88 -3.21 4.74 11.79
C LYS A 88 -2.42 5.06 10.51
N LEU A 89 -2.98 4.72 9.35
CA LEU A 89 -2.44 5.21 8.08
C LEU A 89 -2.81 6.67 7.95
N ILE A 90 -1.90 7.53 8.35
CA ILE A 90 -1.95 8.93 7.95
C ILE A 90 -1.52 8.91 6.49
N LEU A 91 -2.43 9.24 5.56
CA LEU A 91 -2.01 9.55 4.21
C LEU A 91 -1.22 10.85 4.25
N ASP A 92 0.06 10.70 4.55
CA ASP A 92 0.84 11.81 5.06
C ASP A 92 1.24 12.71 3.88
N LYS A 93 1.68 12.10 2.76
CA LYS A 93 2.26 12.80 1.61
C LYS A 93 2.15 12.01 0.31
N ILE A 94 1.44 12.56 -0.67
CA ILE A 94 1.63 12.21 -2.09
C ILE A 94 2.71 13.14 -2.64
N ILE A 95 3.75 12.55 -3.20
CA ILE A 95 4.91 13.27 -3.71
C ILE A 95 4.88 13.18 -5.23
N LEU A 96 4.47 14.26 -5.89
CA LEU A 96 4.58 14.40 -7.34
C LEU A 96 6.02 14.79 -7.70
N ALA A 97 6.79 13.83 -8.19
CA ALA A 97 8.19 13.98 -8.53
C ALA A 97 8.36 14.24 -10.03
N ASP A 98 8.37 15.53 -10.40
CA ASP A 98 8.51 16.00 -11.79
C ASP A 98 9.84 16.73 -12.06
N SER A 99 10.80 16.61 -11.15
CA SER A 99 12.20 17.03 -11.32
C SER A 99 13.14 16.03 -10.65
N PRO A 100 14.43 15.96 -11.03
CA PRO A 100 15.40 15.07 -10.40
C PRO A 100 15.51 15.25 -8.88
N GLU A 101 15.44 16.48 -8.37
CA GLU A 101 15.52 16.79 -6.95
C GLU A 101 14.30 16.26 -6.19
N LYS A 102 13.11 16.37 -6.80
CA LYS A 102 11.89 15.79 -6.22
C LYS A 102 11.90 14.27 -6.27
N CYS A 103 12.51 13.66 -7.29
CA CYS A 103 12.73 12.21 -7.33
C CYS A 103 13.62 11.77 -6.17
N ASP A 104 14.73 12.47 -5.94
CA ASP A 104 15.62 12.20 -4.82
C ASP A 104 14.93 12.32 -3.46
N TYR A 105 14.13 13.38 -3.28
CA TYR A 105 13.31 13.54 -2.07
C TYR A 105 12.29 12.40 -1.92
N ALA A 106 11.58 12.02 -2.98
CA ALA A 106 10.62 10.93 -2.96
C ALA A 106 11.27 9.59 -2.58
N VAL A 107 12.43 9.27 -3.15
CA VAL A 107 13.20 8.05 -2.81
C VAL A 107 13.64 8.06 -1.34
N GLN A 108 14.11 9.19 -0.82
CA GLN A 108 14.46 9.31 0.60
C GLN A 108 13.25 9.08 1.51
N ARG A 109 12.10 9.68 1.16
CA ARG A 109 10.85 9.49 1.90
C ARG A 109 10.39 8.04 1.87
N ILE A 110 10.45 7.38 0.72
CA ILE A 110 10.17 5.94 0.60
C ILE A 110 11.09 5.15 1.53
N ARG A 111 12.42 5.35 1.46
CA ARG A 111 13.38 4.59 2.29
C ARG A 111 13.12 4.76 3.80
N CYS A 112 12.79 5.97 4.24
CA CYS A 112 12.47 6.23 5.66
C CYS A 112 11.17 5.57 6.14
N ASN A 113 10.30 5.17 5.20
CA ASN A 113 8.95 4.68 5.47
C ASN A 113 8.72 3.25 4.97
N LEU A 114 9.77 2.62 4.42
CA LEU A 114 9.71 1.27 3.89
C LEU A 114 9.64 0.28 5.05
N SER A 115 8.48 -0.36 5.19
CA SER A 115 8.27 -1.49 6.10
C SER A 115 8.36 -2.79 5.31
N ASP A 116 9.02 -3.79 5.88
CA ASP A 116 9.08 -5.17 5.37
C ASP A 116 9.66 -5.30 3.95
N GLY A 117 10.28 -4.24 3.40
CA GLY A 117 10.85 -4.27 2.05
C GLY A 117 9.83 -4.43 0.93
N VAL A 118 8.60 -3.90 1.08
CA VAL A 118 7.54 -4.02 0.06
C VAL A 118 7.03 -2.66 -0.39
N LEU A 119 6.94 -2.48 -1.71
CA LEU A 119 6.35 -1.31 -2.35
C LEU A 119 5.22 -1.75 -3.28
N GLY A 120 4.10 -1.04 -3.23
CA GLY A 120 3.11 -1.05 -4.29
C GLY A 120 3.69 -0.38 -5.52
N PHE A 121 3.42 -0.94 -6.69
CA PHE A 121 4.06 -0.57 -7.95
C PHE A 121 3.04 -0.65 -9.09
N ASP A 122 3.09 0.35 -9.96
CA ASP A 122 2.27 0.47 -11.15
C ASP A 122 2.98 1.39 -12.15
N CYS A 123 2.47 1.47 -13.39
CA CYS A 123 2.94 2.39 -14.43
C CYS A 123 1.80 2.94 -15.31
N GLU A 124 1.96 4.15 -15.83
CA GLU A 124 1.03 4.74 -16.80
C GLU A 124 1.77 5.36 -18.00
N TRP A 125 1.14 5.35 -19.18
CA TRP A 125 1.71 5.80 -20.45
C TRP A 125 0.64 6.29 -21.41
N VAL A 126 1.04 7.05 -22.42
CA VAL A 126 0.13 7.52 -23.48
C VAL A 126 0.16 6.55 -24.67
N LYS A 127 -0.97 5.89 -24.95
CA LYS A 127 -1.14 4.95 -26.08
C LYS A 127 -0.10 3.81 -26.06
N GLU A 128 0.75 3.73 -27.07
CA GLU A 128 1.87 2.78 -27.18
C GLU A 128 3.23 3.44 -26.93
N GLY A 129 3.22 4.65 -26.36
CA GLY A 129 4.41 5.41 -26.03
C GLY A 129 5.19 4.84 -24.83
N PRO A 130 6.34 5.44 -24.50
CA PRO A 130 7.12 5.04 -23.33
C PRO A 130 6.36 5.29 -22.02
N VAL A 131 6.78 4.65 -20.93
CA VAL A 131 6.22 4.91 -19.58
C VAL A 131 6.30 6.41 -19.22
N SER A 132 5.16 7.06 -19.03
CA SER A 132 5.07 8.48 -18.65
C SER A 132 5.19 8.69 -17.14
N LEU A 133 4.57 7.81 -16.36
CA LEU A 133 4.45 7.90 -14.92
C LEU A 133 4.75 6.55 -14.27
N LEU A 134 5.58 6.57 -13.24
CA LEU A 134 5.87 5.42 -12.37
C LEU A 134 5.33 5.71 -10.97
N GLN A 135 4.56 4.79 -10.40
CA GLN A 135 3.97 4.91 -9.07
C GLN A 135 4.65 3.98 -8.09
N LEU A 136 5.00 4.49 -6.90
CA LEU A 136 5.48 3.69 -5.78
C LEU A 136 4.75 4.05 -4.50
N ALA A 137 4.30 3.05 -3.74
CA ALA A 137 3.63 3.27 -2.45
C ALA A 137 4.21 2.38 -1.36
N THR A 138 4.55 2.97 -0.22
CA THR A 138 4.83 2.23 1.02
C THR A 138 3.51 1.88 1.71
N PHE A 139 3.46 0.77 2.44
CA PHE A 139 2.27 0.41 3.20
C PHE A 139 1.82 1.53 4.15
N ASN A 140 2.74 2.25 4.78
CA ASN A 140 2.42 3.27 5.77
C ASN A 140 1.90 4.61 5.18
N GLY A 141 1.67 4.68 3.86
CA GLY A 141 0.95 5.78 3.22
C GLY A 141 1.80 6.84 2.50
N VAL A 142 3.12 6.67 2.39
CA VAL A 142 3.91 7.47 1.42
C VAL A 142 3.65 6.97 0.01
N VAL A 143 3.21 7.87 -0.86
CA VAL A 143 3.01 7.58 -2.29
C VAL A 143 3.84 8.56 -3.12
N ALA A 144 4.63 8.04 -4.06
CA ALA A 144 5.46 8.82 -4.96
C ALA A 144 5.04 8.56 -6.41
N LEU A 145 4.79 9.65 -7.14
CA LEU A 145 4.40 9.65 -8.54
C LEU A 145 5.56 10.27 -9.35
N PHE A 146 6.39 9.43 -9.96
CA PHE A 146 7.58 9.84 -10.69
C PHE A 146 7.23 10.10 -12.15
N ARG A 147 7.24 11.37 -12.58
CA ARG A 147 6.93 11.78 -13.95
C ARG A 147 8.12 11.58 -14.88
N ILE A 148 8.53 10.32 -15.06
CA ILE A 148 9.74 9.94 -15.80
C ILE A 148 9.66 10.27 -17.30
N GLY A 149 8.46 10.31 -17.89
CA GLY A 149 8.24 10.84 -19.25
C GLY A 149 8.58 12.32 -19.36
N LYS A 150 8.16 13.13 -18.37
CA LYS A 150 8.47 14.56 -18.29
C LYS A 150 9.95 14.85 -18.00
N ILE A 151 10.59 14.02 -17.15
CA ILE A 151 12.02 14.16 -16.82
C ILE A 151 12.90 13.64 -17.98
N GLY A 152 12.39 12.68 -18.75
CA GLY A 152 13.07 12.07 -19.90
C GLY A 152 14.02 10.92 -19.55
N TYR A 153 14.25 10.64 -18.26
CA TYR A 153 15.08 9.53 -17.81
C TYR A 153 14.75 9.13 -16.35
N ILE A 154 15.29 8.00 -15.91
CA ILE A 154 15.18 7.53 -14.51
C ILE A 154 16.43 7.94 -13.73
N PRO A 155 16.31 8.81 -12.70
CA PRO A 155 17.43 9.23 -11.86
C PRO A 155 18.10 8.08 -11.11
N SER A 156 19.38 8.24 -10.77
CA SER A 156 20.24 7.16 -10.24
C SER A 156 19.71 6.51 -8.95
N LYS A 157 19.23 7.29 -7.98
CA LYS A 157 18.69 6.77 -6.72
C LYS A 157 17.39 5.99 -6.92
N LEU A 158 16.56 6.41 -7.87
CA LEU A 158 15.35 5.67 -8.26
C LEU A 158 15.71 4.37 -8.98
N LYS A 159 16.70 4.41 -9.88
CA LYS A 159 17.24 3.22 -10.56
C LYS A 159 17.78 2.20 -9.55
N GLU A 160 18.52 2.63 -8.53
CA GLU A 160 18.99 1.76 -7.44
C GLU A 160 17.83 1.12 -6.67
N LEU A 161 16.80 1.90 -6.34
CA LEU A 161 15.61 1.42 -5.65
C LEU A 161 14.87 0.34 -6.47
N LEU A 162 14.67 0.59 -7.77
CA LEU A 162 14.01 -0.35 -8.69
C LEU A 162 14.84 -1.62 -8.91
N ALA A 163 16.16 -1.51 -8.99
CA ALA A 163 17.05 -2.65 -9.19
C ALA A 163 17.30 -3.49 -7.92
N SER A 164 16.86 -3.04 -6.75
CA SER A 164 17.05 -3.81 -5.51
C SER A 164 16.25 -5.11 -5.51
N LYS A 165 16.93 -6.24 -5.33
CA LYS A 165 16.30 -7.58 -5.15
C LYS A 165 15.70 -7.79 -3.77
N HIS A 166 16.02 -6.92 -2.82
CA HIS A 166 15.52 -7.00 -1.44
C HIS A 166 14.19 -6.27 -1.26
N ILE A 167 13.75 -5.52 -2.28
CA ILE A 167 12.51 -4.74 -2.24
C ILE A 167 11.54 -5.32 -3.26
N LEU A 168 10.41 -5.83 -2.79
CA LEU A 168 9.32 -6.28 -3.67
C LEU A 168 8.57 -5.08 -4.26
N LYS A 169 8.17 -5.22 -5.53
CA LYS A 169 7.32 -4.30 -6.28
C LYS A 169 6.05 -5.06 -6.61
N VAL A 170 5.01 -4.83 -5.81
CA VAL A 170 3.77 -5.62 -5.85
C VAL A 170 2.70 -4.85 -6.60
N GLY A 171 1.97 -5.55 -7.47
CA GLY A 171 0.90 -4.97 -8.28
C GLY A 171 0.15 -6.04 -9.07
N VAL A 172 -0.81 -5.63 -9.89
CA VAL A 172 -1.43 -6.51 -10.89
C VAL A 172 -0.76 -6.23 -12.23
N ALA A 173 -0.20 -7.26 -12.86
CA ALA A 173 0.65 -7.16 -14.06
C ALA A 173 1.98 -6.39 -13.81
N SER A 174 2.48 -6.45 -12.57
CA SER A 174 3.70 -5.73 -12.17
C SER A 174 4.96 -6.16 -12.93
N PHE A 175 5.01 -7.40 -13.44
CA PHE A 175 6.15 -7.86 -14.23
C PHE A 175 6.17 -7.16 -15.59
N GLU A 176 5.03 -7.05 -16.24
CA GLU A 176 4.87 -6.39 -17.53
C GLU A 176 5.25 -4.90 -17.46
N ASP A 177 4.84 -4.21 -16.40
CA ASP A 177 5.26 -2.83 -16.14
C ASP A 177 6.78 -2.71 -15.95
N GLY A 178 7.38 -3.65 -15.20
CA GLY A 178 8.82 -3.73 -15.02
C GLY A 178 9.55 -3.94 -16.35
N GLN A 179 9.06 -4.84 -17.20
CA GLN A 179 9.62 -5.08 -18.54
C GLN A 179 9.50 -3.85 -19.44
N ARG A 180 8.41 -3.10 -19.32
CA ARG A 180 8.22 -1.85 -20.06
C ARG A 180 9.24 -0.78 -19.64
N ILE A 181 9.48 -0.62 -18.34
CA ILE A 181 10.55 0.27 -17.84
C ILE A 181 11.94 -0.15 -18.38
N VAL A 182 12.23 -1.45 -18.42
CA VAL A 182 13.50 -1.95 -18.98
C VAL A 182 13.62 -1.58 -20.46
N LYS A 183 12.56 -1.82 -21.24
CA LYS A 183 12.50 -1.51 -22.67
C LYS A 183 12.66 -0.01 -22.94
N ASP A 184 11.92 0.82 -22.21
CA ASP A 184 11.81 2.25 -22.51
C ASP A 184 12.98 3.07 -21.95
N TYR A 185 13.55 2.66 -20.81
CA TYR A 185 14.55 3.45 -20.07
C TYR A 185 15.86 2.70 -19.79
N GLY A 186 16.00 1.44 -20.20
CA GLY A 186 17.17 0.61 -19.89
C GLY A 186 17.38 0.42 -18.38
N CYS A 187 16.32 0.58 -17.58
CA CYS A 187 16.38 0.51 -16.13
C CYS A 187 15.89 -0.84 -15.65
N ARG A 188 16.77 -1.63 -15.02
CA ARG A 188 16.39 -2.91 -14.44
C ARG A 188 15.40 -2.72 -13.30
N VAL A 189 14.31 -3.48 -13.32
CA VAL A 189 13.34 -3.58 -12.23
C VAL A 189 13.38 -5.02 -11.73
N ASN A 190 13.84 -5.23 -10.49
CA ASN A 190 13.89 -6.56 -9.88
C ASN A 190 12.81 -6.68 -8.80
N GLY A 191 12.38 -7.90 -8.49
CA GLY A 191 11.49 -8.13 -7.36
C GLY A 191 10.03 -7.82 -7.65
N THR A 192 9.61 -7.88 -8.91
CA THR A 192 8.19 -7.71 -9.27
C THR A 192 7.41 -8.94 -8.81
N LEU A 193 6.25 -8.73 -8.21
CA LEU A 193 5.40 -9.81 -7.72
C LEU A 193 3.94 -9.51 -8.03
N ASP A 194 3.36 -10.34 -8.88
CA ASP A 194 1.95 -10.24 -9.25
C ASP A 194 1.04 -10.73 -8.11
N LEU A 195 0.10 -9.88 -7.70
CA LEU A 195 -0.85 -10.18 -6.62
C LEU A 195 -1.77 -11.37 -6.96
N ARG A 196 -2.06 -11.60 -8.24
CA ARG A 196 -2.90 -12.71 -8.72
C ARG A 196 -2.17 -14.03 -8.52
N THR A 197 -0.92 -14.09 -8.98
CA THR A 197 -0.04 -15.25 -8.83
C THR A 197 0.21 -15.55 -7.36
N LEU A 198 0.44 -14.53 -6.52
CA LEU A 198 0.59 -14.72 -5.07
C LEU A 198 -0.67 -15.34 -4.45
N ALA A 199 -1.86 -14.80 -4.78
CA ALA A 199 -3.13 -15.33 -4.27
C ALA A 199 -3.35 -16.79 -4.71
N GLU A 200 -3.07 -17.11 -5.98
CA GLU A 200 -3.17 -18.47 -6.52
C GLU A 200 -2.23 -19.45 -5.83
N ASN A 201 -0.97 -19.07 -5.61
CA ASN A 201 0.02 -19.90 -4.91
C ASN A 201 -0.37 -20.19 -3.46
N PHE A 202 -1.17 -19.31 -2.85
CA PHE A 202 -1.75 -19.53 -1.53
C PHE A 202 -3.16 -20.13 -1.57
N TYR A 203 -3.68 -20.54 -2.71
CA TYR A 203 -5.05 -21.06 -2.83
C TYR A 203 -6.11 -20.08 -2.27
N LEU A 204 -5.88 -18.78 -2.45
CA LEU A 204 -6.77 -17.69 -2.08
C LEU A 204 -7.49 -17.12 -3.33
N PRO A 205 -8.62 -16.40 -3.17
CA PRO A 205 -9.34 -15.83 -4.31
C PRO A 205 -8.47 -14.92 -5.17
N SER A 206 -8.25 -15.31 -6.43
CA SER A 206 -7.52 -14.51 -7.42
C SER A 206 -8.48 -13.85 -8.39
N ARG A 207 -8.35 -12.54 -8.58
CA ARG A 207 -9.21 -11.74 -9.46
C ARG A 207 -8.35 -11.06 -10.54
N LYS A 208 -8.91 -10.93 -11.74
CA LYS A 208 -8.15 -10.52 -12.92
C LYS A 208 -7.62 -9.07 -12.93
N SER A 209 -8.19 -8.18 -12.12
CA SER A 209 -7.88 -6.74 -12.14
C SER A 209 -7.67 -6.20 -10.73
N LEU A 210 -6.89 -5.13 -10.59
CA LEU A 210 -6.64 -4.48 -9.30
C LEU A 210 -7.94 -4.05 -8.61
N ALA A 211 -8.88 -3.44 -9.33
CA ALA A 211 -10.19 -3.08 -8.77
C ALA A 211 -10.97 -4.30 -8.23
N ALA A 212 -10.92 -5.44 -8.94
CA ALA A 212 -11.57 -6.66 -8.46
C ALA A 212 -10.84 -7.29 -7.28
N MET A 213 -9.50 -7.21 -7.23
CA MET A 213 -8.69 -7.60 -6.08
C MET A 213 -8.98 -6.70 -4.87
N SER A 214 -9.15 -5.38 -5.08
CA SER A 214 -9.54 -4.43 -4.04
C SER A 214 -10.92 -4.77 -3.48
N LEU A 215 -11.89 -5.07 -4.34
CA LEU A 215 -13.20 -5.51 -3.89
C LEU A 215 -13.12 -6.83 -3.10
N GLU A 216 -12.34 -7.80 -3.57
CA GLU A 216 -12.18 -9.09 -2.89
C GLU A 216 -11.53 -8.97 -1.50
N TYR A 217 -10.38 -8.29 -1.43
CA TYR A 217 -9.54 -8.30 -0.23
C TYR A 217 -9.82 -7.13 0.72
N LEU A 218 -10.24 -5.98 0.17
CA LEU A 218 -10.49 -4.76 0.93
C LEU A 218 -11.99 -4.45 1.04
N ASN A 219 -12.85 -5.11 0.25
CA ASN A 219 -14.26 -4.79 0.09
C ASN A 219 -14.47 -3.34 -0.41
N ILE A 220 -13.55 -2.83 -1.24
CA ILE A 220 -13.60 -1.47 -1.75
C ILE A 220 -13.66 -1.48 -3.26
N GLU A 221 -14.71 -0.86 -3.78
CA GLU A 221 -14.85 -0.54 -5.18
C GLU A 221 -13.90 0.60 -5.54
N MET A 222 -13.07 0.35 -6.55
CA MET A 222 -12.20 1.36 -7.15
C MET A 222 -12.88 1.87 -8.42
N ASP A 223 -12.92 3.19 -8.57
CA ASP A 223 -13.49 3.82 -9.75
C ASP A 223 -12.63 3.50 -10.97
N LYS A 224 -13.19 2.77 -11.93
CA LYS A 224 -12.56 2.49 -13.22
C LYS A 224 -12.81 3.64 -14.18
N ILE A 225 -12.18 4.78 -13.93
CA ILE A 225 -12.34 5.97 -14.77
C ILE A 225 -11.48 5.78 -16.02
N ILE A 226 -12.08 5.23 -17.08
CA ILE A 226 -11.41 4.89 -18.34
C ILE A 226 -10.77 6.14 -18.95
N GLU A 227 -11.43 7.29 -18.82
CA GLU A 227 -10.97 8.58 -19.33
C GLU A 227 -9.67 9.04 -18.66
N VAL A 228 -9.48 8.71 -17.37
CA VAL A 228 -8.25 9.01 -16.63
C VAL A 228 -7.16 8.03 -17.01
N ARG A 229 -7.46 6.72 -17.01
CA ARG A 229 -6.50 5.67 -17.38
C ARG A 229 -5.95 5.85 -18.80
N CYS A 230 -6.82 6.18 -19.75
CA CYS A 230 -6.45 6.45 -21.14
C CYS A 230 -6.10 7.93 -21.41
N GLY A 231 -5.92 8.72 -20.36
CA GLY A 231 -5.69 10.17 -20.45
C GLY A 231 -4.27 10.54 -20.90
N ASP A 232 -4.02 11.85 -21.00
CA ASP A 232 -2.71 12.38 -21.32
C ASP A 232 -1.80 12.42 -20.08
N TRP A 233 -1.01 11.36 -19.89
CA TRP A 233 -0.03 11.25 -18.80
C TRP A 233 1.25 12.07 -19.04
N ASP A 234 1.47 12.55 -20.27
CA ASP A 234 2.58 13.42 -20.65
C ASP A 234 2.26 14.91 -20.48
N ALA A 235 0.99 15.25 -20.19
CA ALA A 235 0.52 16.61 -19.96
C ALA A 235 1.45 17.41 -19.04
N SER A 236 1.71 18.70 -19.34
CA SER A 236 2.66 19.52 -18.57
C SER A 236 2.37 19.52 -17.05
N THR A 237 1.09 19.42 -16.70
CA THR A 237 0.55 19.27 -15.34
C THR A 237 -0.50 18.17 -15.33
N LEU A 238 -0.41 17.23 -14.39
CA LEU A 238 -1.45 16.22 -14.18
C LEU A 238 -2.66 16.84 -13.48
N SER A 239 -3.86 16.35 -13.82
CA SER A 239 -5.09 16.71 -13.11
C SER A 239 -5.12 16.08 -11.71
N ASP A 240 -6.01 16.59 -10.85
CA ASP A 240 -6.22 16.03 -9.52
C ASP A 240 -6.74 14.59 -9.61
N GLU A 241 -7.58 14.29 -10.59
CA GLU A 241 -8.13 12.96 -10.85
C GLU A 241 -7.03 11.98 -11.26
N GLN A 242 -6.12 12.39 -12.15
CA GLN A 242 -4.95 11.58 -12.55
C GLN A 242 -4.04 11.28 -11.35
N VAL A 243 -3.76 12.29 -10.52
CA VAL A 243 -2.93 12.12 -9.31
C VAL A 243 -3.61 11.18 -8.32
N ALA A 244 -4.92 11.32 -8.11
CA ALA A 244 -5.69 10.47 -7.20
C ALA A 244 -5.72 9.02 -7.69
N TYR A 245 -6.03 8.81 -8.97
CA TYR A 245 -6.08 7.50 -9.61
C TYR A 245 -4.74 6.77 -9.45
N ALA A 246 -3.66 7.39 -9.92
CA ALA A 246 -2.32 6.80 -9.87
C ALA A 246 -1.85 6.51 -8.44
N ALA A 247 -2.19 7.39 -7.48
CA ALA A 247 -1.86 7.16 -6.08
C ALA A 247 -2.65 5.99 -5.47
N CYS A 248 -3.92 5.85 -5.82
CA CYS A 248 -4.78 4.76 -5.37
C CYS A 248 -4.28 3.41 -5.87
N ASP A 249 -3.84 3.29 -7.13
CA ASP A 249 -3.43 2.00 -7.71
C ASP A 249 -2.20 1.41 -7.00
N ALA A 250 -1.14 2.20 -6.82
CA ALA A 250 0.04 1.75 -6.08
C ALA A 250 -0.29 1.46 -4.59
N LEU A 251 -1.09 2.32 -3.94
CA LEU A 251 -1.42 2.14 -2.53
C LEU A 251 -2.32 0.91 -2.30
N ALA A 252 -3.32 0.71 -3.14
CA ALA A 252 -4.19 -0.46 -3.09
C ALA A 252 -3.36 -1.74 -3.23
N SER A 253 -2.40 -1.75 -4.17
CA SER A 253 -1.55 -2.92 -4.42
C SER A 253 -0.79 -3.39 -3.17
N VAL A 254 -0.13 -2.48 -2.44
CA VAL A 254 0.62 -2.85 -1.22
C VAL A 254 -0.30 -3.24 -0.05
N ILE A 255 -1.50 -2.65 0.04
CA ILE A 255 -2.48 -3.02 1.07
C ILE A 255 -3.07 -4.40 0.77
N ILE A 256 -3.41 -4.70 -0.49
CA ILE A 256 -3.90 -6.01 -0.93
C ILE A 256 -2.84 -7.07 -0.66
N TYR A 257 -1.57 -6.83 -1.01
CA TYR A 257 -0.46 -7.73 -0.67
C TYR A 257 -0.47 -8.09 0.81
N ARG A 258 -0.55 -7.10 1.70
CA ARG A 258 -0.57 -7.37 3.14
C ARG A 258 -1.79 -8.15 3.59
N LYS A 259 -2.97 -7.89 3.02
CA LYS A 259 -4.18 -8.68 3.34
C LYS A 259 -4.09 -10.12 2.84
N ILE A 260 -3.47 -10.37 1.68
CA ILE A 260 -3.17 -11.73 1.20
C ILE A 260 -2.23 -12.44 2.19
N MET A 261 -1.10 -11.81 2.53
CA MET A 261 -0.13 -12.37 3.48
C MET A 261 -0.72 -12.61 4.88
N GLN A 262 -1.61 -11.72 5.34
CA GLN A 262 -2.34 -11.88 6.59
C GLN A 262 -3.24 -13.12 6.54
N LYS A 263 -4.09 -13.24 5.51
CA LYS A 263 -4.98 -14.39 5.32
C LYS A 263 -4.23 -15.71 5.24
N GLU A 264 -3.06 -15.72 4.60
CA GLU A 264 -2.21 -16.91 4.56
C GLU A 264 -1.73 -17.30 5.96
N LYS A 265 -1.24 -16.33 6.75
CA LYS A 265 -0.78 -16.58 8.13
C LYS A 265 -1.90 -17.07 9.06
N GLU A 266 -3.12 -16.63 8.85
CA GLU A 266 -4.30 -17.02 9.64
C GLU A 266 -4.68 -18.50 9.50
N LYS A 267 -4.20 -19.19 8.45
CA LYS A 267 -4.42 -20.64 8.26
C LYS A 267 -3.65 -21.52 9.24
N TYR A 268 -2.61 -20.99 9.89
CA TYR A 268 -1.67 -21.76 10.69
C TYR A 268 -1.72 -21.37 12.17
N SER A 269 -1.56 -22.38 13.04
CA SER A 269 -1.36 -22.18 14.47
C SER A 269 -0.05 -21.45 14.77
N PHE A 270 0.10 -20.91 15.98
CA PHE A 270 1.33 -20.21 16.39
C PHE A 270 2.59 -21.07 16.15
N TRP A 271 2.58 -22.33 16.58
CA TRP A 271 3.74 -23.22 16.44
C TRP A 271 4.04 -23.57 14.96
N GLN A 272 3.00 -23.71 14.14
CA GLN A 272 3.18 -23.89 12.69
C GLN A 272 3.80 -22.63 12.07
N ARG A 273 3.37 -21.43 12.46
CA ARG A 273 3.97 -20.16 12.01
C ARG A 273 5.43 -20.04 12.41
N VAL A 274 5.79 -20.43 13.63
CA VAL A 274 7.19 -20.48 14.09
C VAL A 274 8.00 -21.46 13.24
N GLY A 275 7.47 -22.66 13.00
CA GLY A 275 8.12 -23.66 12.12
C GLY A 275 8.36 -23.14 10.70
N ILE A 276 7.34 -22.53 10.09
CA ILE A 276 7.43 -21.92 8.75
C ILE A 276 8.47 -20.79 8.74
N TYR A 277 8.47 -19.93 9.76
CA TYR A 277 9.44 -18.83 9.86
C TYR A 277 10.88 -19.34 9.92
N LEU A 278 11.15 -20.36 10.74
CA LEU A 278 12.48 -20.98 10.84
C LEU A 278 12.88 -21.66 9.52
N TYR A 279 11.95 -22.36 8.87
CA TYR A 279 12.18 -22.95 7.56
C TYR A 279 12.54 -21.87 6.51
N ASN A 280 11.79 -20.77 6.50
CA ASN A 280 12.04 -19.67 5.57
C ASN A 280 13.42 -19.06 5.77
N ILE A 281 13.87 -18.84 7.00
CA ILE A 281 15.23 -18.32 7.29
C ILE A 281 16.32 -19.20 6.68
N LEU A 282 16.13 -20.53 6.70
CA LEU A 282 17.10 -21.50 6.18
C LEU A 282 17.02 -21.67 4.65
N SER A 283 16.06 -21.06 3.98
CA SER A 283 15.88 -21.20 2.53
C SER A 283 17.05 -20.61 1.73
N ASN A 284 17.40 -21.23 0.60
CA ASN A 284 18.39 -20.67 -0.33
C ASN A 284 17.80 -19.56 -1.24
N ASP A 285 16.47 -19.46 -1.33
CA ASP A 285 15.79 -18.41 -2.09
C ASP A 285 15.69 -17.11 -1.27
N VAL A 286 16.17 -15.99 -1.81
CA VAL A 286 16.21 -14.70 -1.12
C VAL A 286 14.82 -14.14 -0.81
N ASN A 287 13.83 -14.39 -1.67
CA ASN A 287 12.47 -13.89 -1.49
C ASN A 287 11.72 -14.74 -0.46
N VAL A 288 11.95 -16.05 -0.44
CA VAL A 288 11.45 -16.92 0.62
C VAL A 288 12.04 -16.49 1.96
N ARG A 289 13.35 -16.28 2.04
CA ARG A 289 14.03 -15.85 3.28
C ARG A 289 13.51 -14.52 3.82
N ILE A 290 13.45 -13.51 2.95
CA ILE A 290 13.17 -12.13 3.39
C ILE A 290 11.68 -11.90 3.56
N HIS A 291 10.87 -12.36 2.59
CA HIS A 291 9.46 -11.99 2.47
C HIS A 291 8.51 -13.14 2.82
N GLY A 292 9.00 -14.37 2.95
CA GLY A 292 8.17 -15.54 3.22
C GLY A 292 7.19 -15.86 2.10
N VAL A 293 7.45 -15.38 0.88
CA VAL A 293 6.65 -15.69 -0.32
C VAL A 293 7.14 -17.00 -0.95
N PRO A 294 6.27 -17.78 -1.63
CA PRO A 294 6.68 -19.03 -2.25
C PRO A 294 7.77 -18.81 -3.31
N ALA A 295 8.69 -19.78 -3.45
CA ALA A 295 9.73 -19.73 -4.47
C ALA A 295 9.10 -19.61 -5.88
N LYS A 296 9.78 -18.89 -6.79
CA LYS A 296 9.31 -18.60 -8.17
C LYS A 296 8.05 -17.73 -8.29
N THR A 297 7.55 -17.15 -7.19
CA THR A 297 6.44 -16.17 -7.25
C THR A 297 6.92 -14.76 -7.62
N VAL A 298 8.20 -14.49 -7.39
CA VAL A 298 8.82 -13.20 -7.67
C VAL A 298 9.54 -13.30 -9.00
N ASP A 299 9.13 -12.46 -9.94
CA ASP A 299 9.79 -12.34 -11.22
C ASP A 299 11.05 -11.48 -11.08
N THR A 300 12.11 -11.87 -11.77
CA THR A 300 13.45 -11.26 -11.69
C THR A 300 13.95 -10.77 -13.02
#